data_AF-A0A7W5HPN8-F1
#
_entry.id   AF-A0A7W5HPN8-F1
#
_cell.length_a   1.000
_cell.length_b   1.000
_cell.length_c   1.000
_cell.angle_alpha   90.00
_cell.angle_beta   90.00
_cell.angle_gamma   90.00
#
_symmetry.space_group_name_H-M   'P 1'
#
loop_
_entity.id
_entity.type
_entity.pdbx_description
1 polymer ?
#
loop_
_entity_poly.entity_id
_entity_poly.type
_entity_poly.pdbx_seq_one_letter_code
_entity_poly.pdbx_strand_id
1 'polypeptide(L)'
;MNVLLKELQAYHHEVAMKITQIKELLRKMKHEPQGADERKQLFKMLETLHGDAERHHHENEEQIRLALLATQAPIHSRVKDIERDHQAFGRIAEQLRMLENTTQETRVIADTIDDFIKKYYDHMDAEENIFFPAADKWLSDNQWQEIKRQWH
;
A
#
# COMPACT_ATOMS: atom_id res chain seq x y z
N MET A 1 -17.72 12.17 -1.67
CA MET A 1 -16.92 10.96 -1.42
C MET A 1 -17.77 9.83 -0.88
N ASN A 2 -17.94 8.81 -1.74
CA ASN A 2 -18.58 7.53 -1.49
C ASN A 2 -18.05 6.85 -0.21
N VAL A 3 -18.88 6.05 0.46
CA VAL A 3 -18.52 5.34 1.70
C VAL A 3 -17.39 4.32 1.49
N LEU A 4 -17.35 3.64 0.34
CA LEU A 4 -16.30 2.65 0.04
C LEU A 4 -14.93 3.33 -0.10
N LEU A 5 -14.87 4.51 -0.72
CA LEU A 5 -13.64 5.31 -0.80
C LEU A 5 -13.17 5.80 0.58
N LYS A 6 -14.09 6.12 1.49
CA LYS A 6 -13.74 6.47 2.88
C LYS A 6 -13.15 5.30 3.64
N GLU A 7 -13.60 4.08 3.35
CA GLU A 7 -13.07 2.86 3.94
C GLU A 7 -11.63 2.61 3.49
N LEU A 8 -11.35 2.76 2.18
CA LEU A 8 -9.98 2.68 1.64
C LEU A 8 -9.06 3.75 2.25
N GLN A 9 -9.53 5.00 2.38
CA GLN A 9 -8.76 6.06 3.05
C GLN A 9 -8.51 5.77 4.54
N ALA A 10 -9.48 5.17 5.24
CA ALA A 10 -9.28 4.77 6.63
C ALA A 10 -8.19 3.70 6.73
N TYR A 11 -8.17 2.75 5.79
CA TYR A 11 -7.09 1.77 5.70
C TYR A 11 -5.72 2.42 5.45
N HIS A 12 -5.62 3.39 4.52
CA HIS A 12 -4.38 4.15 4.32
C HIS A 12 -3.89 4.85 5.60
N HIS A 13 -4.81 5.41 6.40
CA HIS A 13 -4.47 6.02 7.68
C HIS A 13 -3.84 5.00 8.65
N GLU A 14 -4.42 3.81 8.76
CA GLU A 14 -3.87 2.73 9.58
C GLU A 14 -2.49 2.27 9.08
N VAL A 15 -2.32 2.14 7.76
CA VAL A 15 -1.02 1.80 7.17
C VAL A 15 0.02 2.89 7.44
N ALA A 16 -0.34 4.17 7.30
CA ALA A 16 0.56 5.28 7.59
C ALA A 16 1.04 5.28 9.05
N MET A 17 0.19 4.88 10.01
CA MET A 17 0.58 4.68 11.40
C MET A 17 1.60 3.55 11.57
N LYS A 18 1.37 2.40 10.93
CA LYS A 18 2.32 1.26 10.94
C LYS A 18 3.66 1.65 10.33
N ILE A 19 3.65 2.34 9.18
CA ILE A 19 4.85 2.85 8.51
C ILE A 19 5.62 3.81 9.43
N THR A 20 4.93 4.68 10.16
CA THR A 20 5.57 5.59 11.12
C THR A 20 6.34 4.81 12.18
N GLN A 21 5.74 3.77 12.74
CA GLN A 21 6.41 2.90 13.73
C GLN A 21 7.62 2.17 13.12
N ILE A 22 7.52 1.69 11.88
CA ILE A 22 8.64 1.06 11.16
C ILE A 22 9.80 2.04 10.98
N LYS A 23 9.53 3.28 10.56
CA LYS A 23 10.55 4.32 10.40
C LYS A 23 11.25 4.66 11.72
N GLU A 24 10.51 4.69 12.83
CA GLU A 24 11.09 4.91 14.15
C GLU A 24 12.05 3.80 14.56
N LEU A 25 11.66 2.53 14.30
CA LEU A 25 12.51 1.38 14.58
C LEU A 25 13.75 1.37 13.67
N LEU A 26 13.59 1.64 12.38
CA LEU A 26 14.71 1.79 11.43
C LEU A 26 15.70 2.86 11.87
N ARG A 27 15.21 4.01 12.36
CA ARG A 27 16.08 5.07 12.86
C ARG A 27 16.90 4.62 14.07
N LYS A 28 16.28 3.95 15.05
CA LYS A 28 17.01 3.39 16.21
C LYS A 28 18.06 2.39 15.76
N MET A 29 17.68 1.51 14.84
CA MET A 29 18.53 0.50 14.23
C MET A 29 19.75 1.09 13.50
N LYS A 30 19.66 2.30 12.91
CA LYS A 30 20.80 2.97 12.25
C LYS A 30 21.81 3.58 13.23
N HIS A 31 21.46 3.79 14.51
CA HIS A 31 22.27 4.56 15.47
C HIS A 31 22.80 3.75 16.66
N GLU A 32 22.25 2.56 16.92
CA GLU A 32 22.60 1.73 18.09
C GLU A 32 23.10 0.34 17.66
N PRO A 33 24.07 -0.28 18.38
CA PRO A 33 24.47 -1.66 18.14
C PRO A 33 23.25 -2.59 18.32
N GLN A 34 22.93 -3.36 17.29
CA GLN A 34 21.67 -4.10 17.23
C GLN A 34 21.72 -5.43 17.98
N GLY A 35 20.61 -5.77 18.64
CA GLY A 35 20.28 -7.15 18.98
C GLY A 35 19.58 -7.84 17.82
N ALA A 36 19.53 -9.18 17.87
CA ALA A 36 18.76 -9.98 16.91
C ALA A 36 17.23 -9.73 17.04
N ASP A 37 16.78 -9.22 18.18
CA ASP A 37 15.37 -9.01 18.51
C ASP A 37 14.77 -7.81 17.77
N GLU A 38 15.49 -6.69 17.65
CA GLU A 38 15.01 -5.51 16.91
C GLU A 38 14.84 -5.81 15.42
N ARG A 39 15.77 -6.58 14.85
CA ARG A 39 15.68 -7.03 13.46
C ARG A 39 14.45 -7.89 13.24
N LYS A 40 14.22 -8.88 14.10
CA LYS A 40 13.03 -9.74 14.03
C LYS A 40 11.73 -8.94 14.18
N GLN A 41 11.72 -7.96 15.09
CA GLN A 41 10.58 -7.07 15.27
C GLN A 41 10.29 -6.24 14.00
N LEU A 42 11.33 -5.71 13.36
CA LEU A 42 11.20 -4.94 12.11
C LEU A 42 10.53 -5.77 11.00
N PHE A 43 11.01 -6.99 10.76
CA PHE A 43 10.41 -7.85 9.74
C PHE A 43 8.97 -8.25 10.08
N LYS A 44 8.67 -8.54 11.35
CA LYS A 44 7.29 -8.77 11.79
C LYS A 44 6.39 -7.57 11.51
N MET A 45 6.87 -6.35 11.70
CA MET A 45 6.09 -5.14 11.39
C MET A 45 5.88 -4.97 9.88
N LEU A 46 6.90 -5.26 9.06
CA LEU A 46 6.78 -5.23 7.60
C LEU A 46 5.77 -6.25 7.07
N GLU A 47 5.70 -7.44 7.67
CA GLU A 47 4.67 -8.44 7.31
C GLU A 47 3.25 -7.90 7.51
N THR A 48 3.02 -7.02 8.49
CA THR A 48 1.70 -6.42 8.72
C THR A 48 1.25 -5.43 7.65
N LEU A 49 2.17 -5.02 6.75
CA LEU A 49 1.88 -4.21 5.57
C LEU A 49 1.51 -5.06 4.34
N HIS A 50 1.68 -6.40 4.42
CA HIS A 50 1.54 -7.30 3.28
C HIS A 50 0.76 -8.57 3.61
N GLY A 51 -0.34 -8.40 4.36
CA GLY A 51 -1.26 -9.48 4.75
C GLY A 51 -2.56 -9.49 3.96
N ASP A 52 -3.54 -10.29 4.44
CA ASP A 52 -4.85 -10.38 3.80
C ASP A 52 -5.60 -9.05 3.74
N ALA A 53 -5.42 -8.17 4.73
CA ALA A 53 -6.05 -6.84 4.72
C ALA A 53 -5.57 -5.99 3.52
N GLU A 54 -4.26 -6.00 3.26
CA GLU A 54 -3.66 -5.34 2.09
C GLU A 54 -4.16 -5.93 0.78
N ARG A 55 -4.23 -7.26 0.72
CA ARG A 55 -4.72 -7.96 -0.47
C ARG A 55 -6.17 -7.58 -0.77
N HIS A 56 -7.05 -7.63 0.24
CA HIS A 56 -8.46 -7.24 0.07
C HIS A 56 -8.60 -5.76 -0.27
N HIS A 57 -7.77 -4.89 0.32
CA HIS A 57 -7.73 -3.46 0.00
C HIS A 57 -7.43 -3.23 -1.50
N HIS A 58 -6.37 -3.83 -2.03
CA HIS A 58 -6.04 -3.74 -3.46
C HIS A 58 -7.08 -4.41 -4.37
N GLU A 59 -7.69 -5.52 -3.95
CA GLU A 59 -8.78 -6.17 -4.68
C GLU A 59 -10.01 -5.26 -4.80
N ASN A 60 -10.36 -4.57 -3.71
CA ASN A 60 -11.46 -3.60 -3.66
C ASN A 60 -11.15 -2.37 -4.54
N GLU A 61 -9.91 -1.88 -4.55
CA GLU A 61 -9.46 -0.83 -5.46
C GLU A 61 -9.53 -1.24 -6.92
N GLU A 62 -9.15 -2.47 -7.24
CA GLU A 62 -9.18 -3.00 -8.60
C GLU A 62 -10.62 -3.04 -9.14
N GLN A 63 -11.60 -3.40 -8.31
CA GLN A 63 -13.02 -3.35 -8.70
C GLN A 63 -13.45 -1.92 -9.09
N ILE A 64 -13.06 -0.93 -8.28
CA ILE A 64 -13.34 0.49 -8.56
C ILE A 64 -12.62 0.93 -9.83
N ARG A 65 -11.36 0.53 -10.01
CA ARG A 65 -10.52 0.90 -11.15
C ARG A 65 -11.11 0.35 -12.45
N LEU A 66 -11.50 -0.92 -12.48
CA LEU A 66 -12.15 -1.54 -13.64
C LEU A 66 -13.48 -0.87 -13.99
N ALA A 67 -14.30 -0.56 -12.97
CA ALA A 67 -15.55 0.15 -13.19
C ALA A 67 -15.32 1.56 -13.76
N LEU A 68 -14.27 2.26 -13.28
CA LEU A 68 -13.90 3.59 -13.75
C LEU A 68 -13.37 3.56 -15.19
N LEU A 69 -12.55 2.55 -15.53
CA LEU A 69 -12.04 2.33 -16.89
C LEU A 69 -13.15 2.01 -17.90
N ALA A 70 -14.27 1.46 -17.45
CA ALA A 70 -15.44 1.21 -18.29
C ALA A 70 -16.29 2.47 -18.57
N THR A 71 -15.96 3.61 -17.96
CA THR A 71 -16.64 4.89 -18.19
C THR A 71 -16.04 5.68 -19.37
N GLN A 72 -16.64 6.83 -19.69
CA GLN A 72 -16.07 7.81 -20.63
C GLN A 72 -15.23 8.88 -19.93
N ALA A 73 -14.81 8.65 -18.67
CA ALA A 73 -14.00 9.59 -17.92
C ALA A 73 -12.64 9.84 -18.61
N PRO A 74 -12.09 11.07 -18.54
CA PRO A 74 -10.71 11.33 -18.95
C PRO A 74 -9.75 10.72 -17.91
N ILE A 75 -9.38 9.47 -18.13
CA ILE A 75 -8.54 8.70 -17.20
C ILE A 75 -7.09 9.19 -17.22
N HIS A 76 -6.63 9.72 -16.09
CA HIS A 76 -5.23 10.05 -15.87
C HIS A 76 -4.36 8.79 -15.94
N SER A 77 -3.14 8.88 -16.50
CA SER A 77 -2.25 7.72 -16.65
C SER A 77 -2.01 6.99 -15.33
N ARG A 78 -1.90 7.75 -14.23
CA ARG A 78 -1.70 7.20 -12.89
C ARG A 78 -2.77 6.19 -12.47
N VAL A 79 -4.03 6.37 -12.85
CA VAL A 79 -5.11 5.39 -12.57
C VAL A 79 -4.84 4.04 -13.26
N LYS A 80 -4.22 4.07 -14.44
CA LYS A 80 -3.83 2.84 -15.16
C LYS A 80 -2.61 2.17 -14.51
N ASP A 81 -1.82 2.93 -13.75
CA ASP A 81 -0.56 2.48 -13.18
C ASP A 81 -0.72 1.81 -11.83
N ILE A 82 -1.84 2.04 -11.13
CA ILE A 82 -2.17 1.46 -9.81
C ILE A 82 -2.00 -0.06 -9.79
N GLU A 83 -2.57 -0.77 -10.77
CA GLU A 83 -2.42 -2.23 -10.88
C GLU A 83 -0.94 -2.66 -10.97
N ARG A 84 -0.13 -1.87 -11.70
CA ARG A 84 1.31 -2.15 -11.84
C ARG A 84 2.06 -1.93 -10.53
N ASP A 85 1.64 -0.94 -9.74
CA ASP A 85 2.18 -0.71 -8.40
C ASP A 85 1.83 -1.87 -7.47
N HIS A 86 0.57 -2.30 -7.43
CA HIS A 86 0.13 -3.44 -6.61
C HIS A 86 0.94 -4.70 -6.92
N GLN A 87 1.13 -5.01 -8.21
CA GLN A 87 1.99 -6.12 -8.65
C GLN A 87 3.46 -5.92 -8.24
N ALA A 88 3.97 -4.69 -8.28
CA ALA A 88 5.32 -4.38 -7.84
C ALA A 88 5.48 -4.55 -6.32
N PHE A 89 4.48 -4.14 -5.53
CA PHE A 89 4.51 -4.34 -4.08
C PHE A 89 4.49 -5.81 -3.68
N GLY A 90 3.73 -6.66 -4.39
CA GLY A 90 3.80 -8.11 -4.19
C GLY A 90 5.24 -8.64 -4.31
N ARG A 91 5.96 -8.22 -5.37
CA ARG A 91 7.37 -8.61 -5.57
C ARG A 91 8.32 -8.02 -4.51
N ILE A 92 8.13 -6.75 -4.14
CA ILE A 92 8.98 -6.10 -3.12
C ILE A 92 8.75 -6.76 -1.75
N ALA A 93 7.52 -7.12 -1.41
CA ALA A 93 7.19 -7.82 -0.17
C ALA A 93 7.91 -9.18 -0.06
N GLU A 94 7.99 -9.93 -1.15
CA GLU A 94 8.77 -11.18 -1.22
C GLU A 94 10.28 -10.91 -1.03
N GLN A 95 10.81 -9.87 -1.67
CA GLN A 95 12.21 -9.46 -1.49
C GLN A 95 12.51 -9.06 -0.04
N LEU A 96 11.63 -8.31 0.60
CA LEU A 96 11.74 -7.93 2.01
C LEU A 96 11.74 -9.17 2.91
N ARG A 97 10.86 -10.15 2.66
CA ARG A 97 10.86 -11.42 3.42
C ARG A 97 12.17 -12.19 3.29
N MET A 98 12.77 -12.21 2.09
CA MET A 98 14.08 -12.84 1.91
C MET A 98 15.17 -12.16 2.75
N LEU A 99 15.10 -10.84 2.96
CA LEU A 99 16.09 -10.10 3.75
C LEU A 99 16.13 -10.48 5.23
N GLU A 100 15.03 -11.00 5.80
CA GLU A 100 14.95 -11.35 7.22
C GLU A 100 16.09 -12.30 7.65
N ASN A 101 16.37 -13.30 6.82
CA ASN A 101 17.31 -14.38 7.13
C ASN A 101 18.71 -14.18 6.52
N THR A 102 19.02 -12.98 6.01
CA THR A 102 20.31 -12.69 5.37
C THR A 102 21.40 -12.25 6.35
N THR A 103 22.65 -12.27 5.91
CA THR A 103 23.78 -11.64 6.62
C THR A 103 24.06 -10.21 6.13
N GLN A 104 23.14 -9.60 5.37
CA GLN A 104 23.35 -8.24 4.87
C GLN A 104 23.48 -7.24 6.00
N GLU A 105 24.27 -6.19 5.76
CA GLU A 105 24.42 -5.09 6.70
C GLU A 105 23.08 -4.40 6.94
N THR A 106 22.84 -4.02 8.20
CA THR A 106 21.69 -3.23 8.64
C THR A 106 21.39 -2.06 7.71
N ARG A 107 22.43 -1.36 7.24
CA ARG A 107 22.27 -0.19 6.38
C ARG A 107 21.59 -0.54 5.06
N VAL A 108 21.98 -1.65 4.43
CA VAL A 108 21.40 -2.10 3.16
C VAL A 108 19.94 -2.51 3.34
N ILE A 109 19.64 -3.23 4.44
CA ILE A 109 18.26 -3.59 4.81
C ILE A 109 17.43 -2.32 5.00
N ALA A 110 17.95 -1.36 5.76
CA ALA A 110 17.24 -0.14 6.07
C ALA A 110 16.99 0.74 4.84
N ASP A 111 17.98 0.87 3.94
CA ASP A 111 17.83 1.63 2.70
C ASP A 111 16.81 0.96 1.76
N THR A 112 16.78 -0.38 1.71
CA THR A 112 15.76 -1.12 0.94
C THR A 112 14.35 -0.89 1.47
N ILE A 113 14.18 -0.86 2.79
CA ILE A 113 12.88 -0.62 3.42
C ILE A 113 12.46 0.84 3.26
N ASP A 114 13.38 1.81 3.37
CA ASP A 114 13.11 3.23 3.13
C ASP A 114 12.60 3.44 1.68
N ASP A 115 13.22 2.80 0.70
CA ASP A 115 12.79 2.83 -0.70
C ASP A 115 11.40 2.20 -0.91
N PHE A 116 11.10 1.11 -0.21
CA PHE A 116 9.78 0.49 -0.23
C PHE A 116 8.71 1.43 0.36
N ILE A 117 8.97 2.01 1.54
CA ILE A 117 8.08 2.95 2.21
C ILE A 117 7.80 4.17 1.34
N LYS A 118 8.83 4.71 0.66
CA LYS A 118 8.65 5.85 -0.24
C LYS A 118 7.68 5.52 -1.38
N LYS A 119 7.87 4.37 -2.04
CA LYS A 119 6.96 3.91 -3.10
C LYS A 119 5.54 3.72 -2.58
N TYR A 120 5.39 3.20 -1.37
CA TYR A 120 4.09 3.01 -0.73
C TYR A 120 3.36 4.35 -0.51
N TYR A 121 4.06 5.39 -0.04
CA TYR A 121 3.49 6.73 0.06
C TYR A 121 3.14 7.34 -1.31
N ASP A 122 4.02 7.20 -2.30
CA ASP A 122 3.76 7.70 -3.67
C ASP A 122 2.54 7.00 -4.33
N HIS A 123 2.23 5.78 -3.89
CA HIS A 123 1.05 5.03 -4.29
C HIS A 123 -0.22 5.56 -3.61
N MET A 124 -0.26 5.61 -2.27
CA MET A 124 -1.41 6.15 -1.53
C MET A 124 -1.73 7.59 -1.94
N ASP A 125 -0.71 8.44 -2.18
CA ASP A 125 -0.90 9.82 -2.63
C ASP A 125 -1.58 9.88 -4.01
N ALA A 126 -1.14 9.03 -4.94
CA ALA A 126 -1.76 8.92 -6.25
C ALA A 126 -3.21 8.45 -6.16
N GLU A 127 -3.51 7.56 -5.23
CA GLU A 127 -4.86 7.06 -5.03
C GLU A 127 -5.76 8.15 -4.46
N GLU A 128 -5.34 8.77 -3.36
CA GLU A 128 -6.13 9.76 -2.65
C GLU A 128 -6.34 11.07 -3.44
N ASN A 129 -5.35 11.48 -4.22
CA ASN A 129 -5.38 12.77 -4.92
C ASN A 129 -5.79 12.67 -6.40
N ILE A 130 -5.76 11.47 -7.00
CA ILE A 130 -6.10 11.29 -8.43
C ILE A 130 -7.18 10.24 -8.61
N PHE A 131 -6.99 9.03 -8.10
CA PHE A 131 -7.90 7.91 -8.36
C PHE A 131 -9.24 8.07 -7.65
N PHE A 132 -9.24 8.25 -6.32
CA PHE A 132 -10.46 8.35 -5.54
C PHE A 132 -11.33 9.54 -5.98
N PRO A 133 -10.78 10.75 -6.24
CA PRO A 133 -11.57 11.85 -6.79
C PRO A 133 -12.14 11.55 -8.17
N ALA A 134 -11.40 10.84 -9.03
CA ALA A 134 -11.90 10.44 -10.34
C ALA A 134 -13.04 9.42 -10.22
N ALA A 135 -12.89 8.42 -9.35
CA ALA A 135 -13.92 7.42 -9.07
C ALA A 135 -15.19 8.07 -8.50
N ASP A 136 -15.06 8.93 -7.49
CA ASP A 136 -16.20 9.62 -6.84
C ASP A 136 -16.99 10.48 -7.83
N LYS A 137 -16.28 11.09 -8.80
CA LYS A 137 -16.88 11.98 -9.78
C LYS A 137 -17.60 11.23 -10.91
N TRP A 138 -17.06 10.10 -11.35
CA TRP A 138 -17.48 9.47 -12.62
C TRP A 138 -18.26 8.17 -12.46
N LEU A 139 -18.14 7.49 -11.32
CA LEU A 139 -18.92 6.29 -11.06
C LEU A 139 -20.34 6.67 -10.66
N SER A 140 -21.30 6.09 -11.37
CA SER A 140 -22.72 6.20 -11.06
C SER A 140 -23.10 5.39 -9.83
N ASP A 141 -24.24 5.73 -9.21
CA ASP A 141 -24.78 4.97 -8.07
C ASP A 141 -24.95 3.49 -8.37
N ASN A 142 -25.37 3.14 -9.59
CA ASN A 142 -25.53 1.74 -10.01
C ASN A 142 -24.19 0.99 -10.03
N GLN A 143 -23.12 1.63 -10.49
CA GLN A 143 -21.78 1.03 -10.48
C GLN A 143 -21.28 0.87 -9.05
N TRP A 144 -21.53 1.85 -8.17
CA TRP A 144 -21.21 1.74 -6.75
C TRP A 144 -21.96 0.60 -6.06
N GLN A 145 -23.24 0.39 -6.38
CA GLN A 145 -23.99 -0.75 -5.85
C GLN A 145 -23.44 -2.08 -6.35
N GLU A 146 -22.97 -2.16 -7.60
CA GLU A 146 -22.38 -3.38 -8.12
C GLU A 146 -21.02 -3.69 -7.46
N ILE A 147 -20.16 -2.69 -7.31
CA ILE A 147 -18.90 -2.80 -6.57
C ILE A 147 -19.17 -3.28 -5.13
N LYS A 148 -20.15 -2.67 -4.46
CA LYS A 148 -20.50 -3.03 -3.08
C LYS A 148 -20.89 -4.50 -2.91
N ARG A 149 -21.44 -5.16 -3.94
CA ARG A 149 -21.81 -6.59 -3.88
C ARG A 149 -20.60 -7.52 -3.90
N GLN A 150 -19.48 -7.04 -4.40
CA GLN A 150 -18.23 -7.77 -4.54
C GLN A 150 -17.18 -7.31 -3.52
N TRP A 151 -17.55 -6.38 -2.64
CA TRP A 151 -16.68 -5.78 -1.64
C TRP A 151 -16.30 -6.79 -0.55
N HIS A 152 -15.01 -6.86 -0.23
CA HIS A 152 -14.45 -7.72 0.81
C HIS A 152 -14.34 -7.02 2.15
#